data_AF-A0A972DGB2-F1
#
_entry.id   AF-A0A972DGB2-F1
#
_cell.length_a   1.000
_cell.length_b   1.000
_cell.length_c   1.000
_cell.angle_alpha   90.00
_cell.angle_beta   90.00
_cell.angle_gamma   90.00
#
_symmetry.space_group_name_H-M   'P 1'
#
loop_
_entity.id
_entity.type
_entity.pdbx_description
1 polymer ?
#
loop_
_entity_poly.entity_id
_entity_poly.type
_entity_poly.pdbx_seq_one_letter_code
_entity_poly.pdbx_strand_id
1 'polypeptide(L)'
;MFIVIRKHNIVLVLLVLLLAVSIYGLTYASEQASPVSNISYRPIKIMLDPGHGGEDPGAVSDYSGIKEKDLNLDIAFKLKALLEDQGYEVLMTRDSDVLKYPDGTPGYTAKRREDLNNRRKMMDESDADIIVSLHMNKFDQTKYYG
;
A
#
# COMPACT_ATOMS: atom_id res chain seq x y z
N MET A 1 -65.24 -2.00 29.80
CA MET A 1 -65.22 -3.34 29.16
C MET A 1 -64.40 -4.26 30.06
N PHE A 2 -65.05 -5.16 30.81
CA PHE A 2 -64.34 -6.08 31.70
C PHE A 2 -63.86 -7.29 30.90
N ILE A 3 -62.55 -7.49 30.84
CA ILE A 3 -61.95 -8.66 30.18
C ILE A 3 -61.86 -9.78 31.22
N VAL A 4 -62.66 -10.83 31.06
CA VAL A 4 -62.66 -11.98 31.96
C VAL A 4 -61.72 -13.05 31.40
N ILE A 5 -60.56 -13.23 32.02
CA ILE A 5 -59.55 -14.23 31.63
C ILE A 5 -59.69 -15.44 32.55
N ARG A 6 -59.90 -16.64 31.97
CA ARG A 6 -59.93 -17.90 32.73
C ARG A 6 -58.55 -18.18 33.35
N LYS A 7 -58.50 -18.68 34.58
CA LYS A 7 -57.24 -18.95 35.31
C LYS A 7 -56.21 -19.75 34.50
N HIS A 8 -56.65 -20.73 33.70
CA HIS A 8 -55.75 -21.54 32.86
C HIS A 8 -55.13 -20.75 31.68
N ASN A 9 -55.74 -19.64 31.26
CA ASN A 9 -55.25 -18.79 30.17
C ASN A 9 -54.27 -17.70 30.66
N ILE A 10 -54.19 -17.46 31.98
CA ILE A 10 -53.26 -16.46 32.54
C ILE A 10 -51.81 -16.82 32.22
N VAL A 11 -51.46 -18.10 32.36
CA VAL A 11 -50.11 -18.61 32.04
C VAL A 11 -49.79 -18.38 30.56
N LEU A 12 -50.75 -18.65 29.67
CA LEU A 12 -50.57 -18.44 28.23
C LEU A 12 -50.38 -16.96 27.89
N VAL A 13 -51.16 -16.07 28.51
CA VAL A 13 -51.03 -14.61 28.31
C VAL A 13 -49.66 -14.12 28.77
N LEU A 14 -49.16 -14.61 29.92
CA LEU A 14 -47.82 -14.26 30.42
C LEU A 14 -46.71 -14.77 29.51
N LEU A 15 -46.84 -15.98 28.96
CA LEU A 15 -45.86 -16.53 28.00
C LEU A 15 -45.82 -15.73 26.69
N VAL A 16 -46.98 -15.31 26.18
CA VAL A 16 -47.05 -14.48 24.97
C VAL A 16 -46.44 -13.09 25.22
N LEU A 17 -46.68 -12.51 26.39
CA LEU A 17 -46.09 -11.23 26.79
C LEU A 17 -44.57 -11.33 26.91
N LEU A 18 -44.07 -12.40 27.53
CA LEU A 18 -42.63 -12.65 27.65
C LEU A 18 -41.97 -12.83 26.29
N LEU A 19 -42.59 -13.60 25.39
CA LEU A 19 -42.12 -13.77 24.02
C LEU A 19 -42.05 -12.43 23.27
N ALA A 20 -43.09 -11.58 23.39
CA ALA A 20 -43.12 -10.27 22.74
C ALA A 20 -42.01 -9.34 23.25
N VAL A 21 -41.75 -9.32 24.57
CA VAL A 21 -40.67 -8.54 25.17
C VAL A 21 -39.29 -9.05 24.72
N SER A 22 -39.11 -10.37 24.63
CA SER A 22 -37.87 -10.96 24.12
C SER A 22 -37.63 -10.57 22.66
N ILE A 23 -38.64 -10.69 21.79
CA ILE A 23 -38.54 -10.30 20.38
C ILE A 23 -38.19 -8.82 20.25
N TYR A 24 -38.87 -7.95 21.00
CA TYR A 24 -38.59 -6.51 21.01
C TYR A 24 -37.15 -6.19 21.46
N GLY A 25 -36.67 -6.89 22.49
CA GLY A 25 -35.28 -6.76 22.97
C GLY A 25 -34.25 -7.19 21.92
N LEU A 26 -34.51 -8.29 21.21
CA LEU A 26 -33.66 -8.78 20.11
C LEU A 26 -33.61 -7.80 18.93
N THR A 27 -34.74 -7.23 18.52
CA THR A 27 -34.78 -6.25 17.42
C THR A 27 -34.08 -4.95 17.81
N TYR A 28 -34.28 -4.47 19.04
CA TYR A 28 -33.62 -3.27 19.54
C TYR A 28 -32.10 -3.43 19.64
N ALA A 29 -31.63 -4.60 20.10
CA ALA A 29 -30.20 -4.92 20.13
C ALA A 29 -29.59 -5.01 18.72
N SER A 30 -30.34 -5.54 17.75
CA SER A 30 -29.91 -5.59 16.34
C SER A 30 -29.78 -4.20 15.71
N GLU A 31 -30.67 -3.26 16.03
CA GLU A 31 -30.60 -1.89 15.49
C GLU A 31 -29.43 -1.08 16.09
N GLN A 32 -29.04 -1.39 17.34
CA GLN A 32 -27.91 -0.77 18.02
C GLN A 32 -26.57 -1.44 17.69
N ALA A 33 -26.60 -2.60 17.03
CA ALA A 33 -25.39 -3.24 16.54
C ALA A 33 -24.86 -2.46 15.33
N SER A 34 -23.90 -1.57 15.57
CA SER A 34 -23.11 -0.98 14.49
C SER A 34 -22.48 -2.12 13.67
N PRO A 35 -22.58 -2.10 12.33
CA PRO A 35 -21.87 -3.08 11.52
C PRO A 35 -20.37 -2.95 11.81
N VAL A 36 -19.72 -4.08 12.14
CA VAL A 36 -18.25 -4.18 12.28
C VAL A 36 -17.60 -4.14 10.89
N SER A 37 -18.02 -3.23 10.02
CA SER A 37 -17.63 -3.20 8.62
C SER A 37 -16.72 -2.03 8.26
N ASN A 38 -16.31 -1.20 9.23
CA ASN A 38 -15.44 -0.06 8.95
C ASN A 38 -14.19 -0.08 9.83
N ILE A 39 -13.42 -1.17 9.78
CA ILE A 39 -11.98 -1.00 9.92
C ILE A 39 -11.53 -0.38 8.60
N SER A 40 -11.47 0.95 8.55
CA SER A 40 -10.83 1.68 7.47
C SER A 40 -9.34 1.36 7.54
N TYR A 41 -8.93 0.23 6.95
CA TYR A 41 -7.52 -0.01 6.69
C TYR A 41 -7.05 1.10 5.76
N ARG A 42 -6.15 1.95 6.24
CA ARG A 42 -5.46 2.89 5.36
C ARG A 42 -4.82 2.08 4.22
N PRO A 43 -4.85 2.56 2.96
CA PRO A 43 -4.13 1.92 1.88
C PRO A 43 -2.69 1.65 2.30
N ILE A 44 -2.18 0.46 2.01
CA ILE A 44 -0.75 0.15 2.22
C ILE A 44 0.03 1.04 1.26
N LYS A 45 1.01 1.77 1.80
CA LYS A 45 1.84 2.70 1.04
C LYS A 45 3.15 2.04 0.64
N ILE A 46 3.46 2.05 -0.65
CA ILE A 46 4.64 1.39 -1.22
C ILE A 46 5.53 2.43 -1.87
N MET A 47 6.80 2.48 -1.49
CA MET A 47 7.81 3.32 -2.14
C MET A 47 8.60 2.48 -3.15
N LEU A 48 8.54 2.86 -4.42
CA LEU A 48 9.38 2.28 -5.47
C LEU A 48 10.62 3.15 -5.66
N ASP A 49 11.79 2.52 -5.65
CA ASP A 49 13.07 3.17 -5.89
C ASP A 49 13.72 2.63 -7.16
N PRO A 50 13.41 3.20 -8.33
CA PRO A 50 14.12 2.86 -9.56
C PRO A 50 15.56 3.35 -9.46
N GLY A 51 16.51 2.42 -9.31
CA GLY A 51 17.92 2.72 -9.12
C GLY A 51 18.52 3.56 -10.25
N HIS A 52 19.63 4.26 -9.95
CA HIS A 52 20.37 5.11 -10.89
C HIS A 52 19.54 6.28 -11.44
N GLY A 53 20.01 6.98 -12.48
CA GLY A 53 19.33 8.13 -13.09
C GLY A 53 20.28 9.25 -13.49
N GLY A 54 19.85 10.10 -14.42
CA GLY A 54 20.62 11.25 -14.92
C GLY A 54 21.98 10.81 -15.47
N GLU A 55 23.05 11.33 -14.87
CA GLU A 55 24.43 11.00 -15.24
C GLU A 55 24.92 9.63 -14.73
N ASP A 56 24.18 8.95 -13.85
CA ASP A 56 24.46 7.58 -13.43
C ASP A 56 23.65 6.61 -14.30
N PRO A 57 24.26 5.95 -15.30
CA PRO A 57 23.55 5.00 -16.17
C PRO A 57 23.26 3.65 -15.49
N GLY A 58 23.90 3.36 -14.35
CA GLY A 58 24.04 2.00 -13.84
C GLY A 58 24.80 1.10 -14.81
N ALA A 59 24.48 -0.20 -14.79
CA ALA A 59 24.99 -1.13 -15.77
C ALA A 59 24.52 -0.76 -17.19
N VAL A 60 25.42 -0.88 -18.16
CA VAL A 60 25.10 -0.72 -19.58
C VAL A 60 25.31 -2.05 -20.28
N SER A 61 24.30 -2.49 -21.02
CA SER A 61 24.38 -3.71 -21.84
C SER A 61 25.44 -3.55 -22.92
N ASP A 62 26.40 -4.47 -22.98
CA ASP A 62 27.46 -4.47 -24.01
C ASP A 62 26.91 -4.82 -25.40
N TYR A 63 25.74 -5.45 -25.45
CA TYR A 63 25.10 -5.88 -26.71
C TYR A 63 24.16 -4.82 -27.27
N SER A 64 23.25 -4.29 -26.44
CA SER A 64 22.17 -3.40 -26.89
C SER A 64 22.40 -1.93 -26.54
N GLY A 65 23.38 -1.61 -25.68
CA GLY A 65 23.59 -0.26 -25.16
C GLY A 65 22.50 0.23 -24.20
N ILE A 66 21.51 -0.61 -23.88
CA ILE A 66 20.45 -0.29 -22.92
C ILE A 66 21.08 -0.05 -21.55
N LYS A 67 20.63 1.01 -20.88
CA LYS A 67 21.12 1.40 -19.56
C LYS A 67 20.15 0.91 -18.50
N GLU A 68 20.70 0.43 -17.39
CA GLU A 68 19.95 -0.04 -16.23
C GLU A 68 18.98 1.03 -15.72
N LYS A 69 19.42 2.30 -15.66
CA LYS A 69 18.56 3.41 -15.20
C LYS A 69 17.23 3.53 -15.96
N ASP A 70 17.25 3.22 -17.27
CA ASP A 70 16.09 3.38 -18.16
C ASP A 70 15.13 2.21 -17.93
N LEU A 71 15.66 0.98 -17.89
CA LEU A 71 14.88 -0.22 -17.55
C LEU A 71 14.25 -0.14 -16.16
N ASN A 72 15.01 0.31 -15.16
CA ASN A 72 14.50 0.46 -13.80
C ASN A 72 13.31 1.42 -13.76
N LEU A 73 13.39 2.56 -14.46
CA LEU A 73 12.31 3.54 -14.50
C LEU A 73 11.07 2.99 -15.21
N ASP A 74 11.26 2.35 -16.36
CA ASP A 74 10.17 1.74 -17.13
C ASP A 74 9.44 0.63 -16.34
N ILE A 75 10.19 -0.22 -15.64
CA ILE A 75 9.64 -1.26 -14.78
C ILE A 75 8.90 -0.64 -13.60
N ALA A 76 9.47 0.40 -12.98
CA ALA A 76 8.83 1.07 -11.85
C ALA A 76 7.50 1.70 -12.22
N PHE A 77 7.37 2.31 -13.41
CA PHE A 77 6.09 2.84 -13.89
C PHE A 77 5.05 1.75 -14.12
N LYS A 78 5.45 0.62 -14.71
CA LYS A 78 4.54 -0.53 -14.89
C LYS A 78 4.09 -1.10 -13.55
N LEU A 79 5.03 -1.28 -12.62
CA LEU A 79 4.74 -1.78 -11.28
C LEU A 79 3.84 -0.83 -10.51
N LYS A 80 4.09 0.48 -10.60
CA LYS A 80 3.24 1.52 -10.01
C LYS A 80 1.80 1.40 -10.51
N ALA A 81 1.59 1.37 -11.82
CA ALA A 81 0.25 1.26 -12.39
C ALA A 81 -0.49 0.00 -11.92
N LEU A 82 0.20 -1.15 -11.85
CA LEU A 82 -0.38 -2.40 -11.36
C LEU A 82 -0.72 -2.34 -9.87
N LEU A 83 0.13 -1.74 -9.04
CA LEU A 83 -0.12 -1.60 -7.61
C LEU A 83 -1.25 -0.60 -7.33
N GLU A 84 -1.29 0.54 -8.01
CA GLU A 84 -2.37 1.53 -7.88
C GLU A 84 -3.73 0.94 -8.29
N ASP A 85 -3.78 0.12 -9.35
CA ASP A 85 -4.99 -0.60 -9.76
C ASP A 85 -5.52 -1.56 -8.68
N GLN A 86 -4.62 -2.11 -7.85
CA GLN A 86 -4.97 -2.97 -6.72
C GLN A 86 -5.29 -2.19 -5.42
N GLY A 87 -5.32 -0.85 -5.48
CA GLY A 87 -5.68 0.01 -4.36
C GLY A 87 -4.54 0.34 -3.39
N TYR A 88 -3.29 0.12 -3.78
CA TYR A 88 -2.12 0.57 -3.03
C TYR A 88 -1.82 2.05 -3.31
N GLU A 89 -1.32 2.77 -2.30
CA GLU A 89 -0.74 4.10 -2.51
C GLU A 89 0.73 3.93 -2.92
N VAL A 90 1.13 4.45 -4.08
CA VAL A 90 2.48 4.23 -4.61
C VAL A 90 3.25 5.54 -4.76
N LEU A 91 4.38 5.61 -4.07
CA LEU A 91 5.37 6.68 -4.18
C LEU A 91 6.58 6.22 -4.99
N MET A 92 7.31 7.16 -5.57
CA MET A 92 8.55 6.88 -6.29
C MET A 92 9.66 7.83 -5.85
N THR A 93 10.89 7.33 -5.70
CA THR A 93 12.04 8.18 -5.40
C THR A 93 12.43 9.10 -6.57
N ARG A 94 12.14 8.65 -7.79
CA ARG A 94 12.18 9.45 -9.02
C ARG A 94 11.15 8.94 -10.03
N ASP A 95 10.64 9.85 -10.83
CA ASP A 95 9.66 9.65 -11.91
C ASP A 95 10.21 10.16 -13.26
N SER A 96 11.51 10.42 -13.33
CA SER A 96 12.19 10.97 -14.49
C SER A 96 13.66 10.55 -14.48
N ASP A 97 14.35 10.78 -15.60
CA ASP A 97 15.78 10.50 -15.75
C ASP A 97 16.63 11.59 -15.08
N VAL A 98 16.73 11.53 -13.76
CA VAL A 98 17.40 12.55 -12.95
C VAL A 98 18.33 11.93 -11.90
N LEU A 99 19.37 12.68 -11.54
CA LEU A 99 20.23 12.44 -10.38
C LEU A 99 20.20 13.73 -9.54
N LYS A 100 19.73 13.67 -8.29
CA LYS A 100 19.46 14.83 -7.44
C LYS A 100 20.60 15.07 -6.45
N TYR A 101 21.29 16.19 -6.58
CA TYR A 101 22.37 16.61 -5.69
C TYR A 101 22.48 18.15 -5.66
N PRO A 102 23.08 18.74 -4.61
CA PRO A 102 23.32 20.19 -4.55
C PRO A 102 24.27 20.69 -5.63
N ASP A 103 24.04 21.91 -6.12
CA ASP A 103 24.96 22.59 -7.03
C ASP A 103 26.36 22.70 -6.44
N GLY A 104 27.37 22.48 -7.28
CA GLY A 104 28.78 22.48 -6.87
C GLY A 104 29.25 21.18 -6.21
N THR A 105 28.41 20.13 -6.13
CA THR A 105 28.85 18.82 -5.64
C THR A 105 29.95 18.24 -6.54
N PRO A 106 31.15 17.95 -6.00
CA PRO A 106 32.32 17.63 -6.83
C PRO A 106 32.37 16.16 -7.20
N GLY A 107 32.46 15.90 -8.49
CA GLY A 107 32.72 14.56 -9.02
C GLY A 107 31.53 13.60 -8.89
N TYR A 108 31.61 12.54 -9.70
CA TYR A 108 30.54 11.57 -9.86
C TYR A 108 30.18 10.83 -8.55
N THR A 109 31.18 10.36 -7.81
CA THR A 109 30.96 9.57 -6.58
C THR A 109 30.25 10.37 -5.49
N ALA A 110 30.55 11.66 -5.34
CA ALA A 110 29.88 12.49 -4.34
C ALA A 110 28.43 12.76 -4.74
N LYS A 111 28.18 13.10 -6.01
CA LYS A 111 26.83 13.28 -6.55
C LYS A 111 25.95 12.05 -6.36
N ARG A 112 26.48 10.86 -6.67
CA ARG A 112 25.78 9.58 -6.44
C ARG A 112 25.46 9.35 -4.96
N ARG A 113 26.38 9.71 -4.05
CA ARG A 113 26.15 9.61 -2.61
C ARG A 113 25.05 10.57 -2.15
N GLU A 114 25.06 11.82 -2.63
CA GLU A 114 24.01 12.80 -2.32
C GLU A 114 22.64 12.35 -2.83
N ASP A 115 22.57 11.79 -4.05
CA ASP A 115 21.34 11.24 -4.59
C ASP A 115 20.81 10.07 -3.74
N LEU A 116 21.67 9.12 -3.35
CA LEU A 116 21.30 8.02 -2.46
C LEU A 116 20.82 8.53 -1.08
N ASN A 117 21.46 9.57 -0.55
CA ASN A 117 21.03 10.21 0.70
C ASN A 117 19.64 10.85 0.56
N ASN A 118 19.37 11.51 -0.57
CA ASN A 118 18.06 12.09 -0.87
C ASN A 118 16.98 11.01 -0.97
N ARG A 119 17.25 9.88 -1.65
CA ARG A 119 16.32 8.75 -1.74
C ARG A 119 16.02 8.14 -0.38
N ARG A 120 17.05 7.91 0.44
CA ARG A 120 16.89 7.44 1.83
C ARG A 120 16.02 8.40 2.63
N LYS A 121 16.27 9.71 2.53
CA LYS A 121 15.44 10.72 3.21
C LYS A 121 13.98 10.64 2.76
N MET A 122 13.72 10.51 1.45
CA MET A 122 12.36 10.33 0.93
C MET A 122 11.71 9.06 1.49
N MET A 123 12.44 7.95 1.59
CA MET A 123 11.95 6.71 2.19
C MET A 123 11.60 6.92 3.67
N ASP A 124 12.51 7.50 4.45
CA ASP A 124 12.36 7.74 5.89
C ASP A 124 11.17 8.68 6.19
N GLU A 125 10.92 9.68 5.34
CA GLU A 125 9.86 10.70 5.52
C GLU A 125 8.52 10.33 4.86
N SER A 126 8.44 9.21 4.13
CA SER A 126 7.26 8.89 3.31
C SER A 126 6.11 8.20 4.04
N ASP A 127 6.35 7.69 5.25
CA ASP A 127 5.48 6.72 5.94
C ASP A 127 5.15 5.48 5.09
N ALA A 128 6.04 5.10 4.16
CA ALA A 128 5.87 3.89 3.36
C ALA A 128 5.97 2.64 4.25
N ASP A 129 5.05 1.71 4.05
CA ASP A 129 5.02 0.42 4.73
C ASP A 129 6.01 -0.57 4.10
N ILE A 130 6.25 -0.43 2.79
CA ILE A 130 7.14 -1.27 2.00
C ILE A 130 8.00 -0.39 1.10
N ILE A 131 9.29 -0.70 1.01
CA ILE A 131 10.22 -0.08 0.06
C ILE A 131 10.73 -1.17 -0.89
N VAL A 132 10.65 -0.91 -2.19
CA VAL A 132 11.15 -1.81 -3.25
C VAL A 132 12.14 -1.06 -4.12
N SER A 133 13.42 -1.41 -4.02
CA SER A 133 14.45 -0.87 -4.93
C SER A 133 14.63 -1.79 -6.13
N LEU A 134 14.65 -1.20 -7.33
CA LEU A 134 14.70 -1.91 -8.61
C LEU A 134 16.08 -1.69 -9.24
N HIS A 135 16.75 -2.80 -9.56
CA HIS A 135 18.11 -2.83 -10.11
C HIS A 135 18.28 -3.98 -11.10
N MET A 136 19.21 -3.82 -12.04
CA MET A 136 19.59 -4.83 -13.01
C MET A 136 21.07 -5.15 -12.81
N ASN A 137 21.36 -6.34 -12.27
CA ASN A 137 22.74 -6.77 -12.12
C ASN A 137 23.41 -7.01 -13.48
N LYS A 138 24.72 -6.79 -13.51
CA LYS A 138 25.60 -7.16 -14.63
C LYS A 138 26.80 -7.91 -14.10
N PHE A 139 27.12 -9.04 -14.74
CA PHE A 139 28.29 -9.86 -14.47
C PHE A 139 29.07 -10.08 -15.76
N ASP A 140 30.40 -10.21 -15.65
CA ASP A 140 31.25 -10.48 -16.81
C ASP A 140 30.98 -11.87 -17.41
N GLN A 141 30.56 -12.84 -16.57
CA GLN A 141 30.20 -14.19 -17.02
C GLN A 141 28.72 -14.28 -17.36
N THR A 142 28.41 -14.59 -18.62
CA THR A 142 27.04 -14.73 -19.14
C THR A 142 26.23 -15.88 -18.54
N LYS A 143 26.87 -16.77 -17.76
CA LYS A 143 26.20 -17.89 -17.09
C LYS A 143 25.31 -17.46 -15.92
N TYR A 144 25.43 -16.22 -15.43
CA TYR A 144 24.63 -15.69 -14.34
C TYR A 144 23.48 -14.85 -14.89
N TYR A 145 22.25 -15.35 -14.75
CA TYR A 145 21.02 -14.69 -15.16
C TYR A 145 19.85 -15.14 -14.28
N GLY A 146 18.77 -14.36 -14.21
CA GLY A 146 17.58 -14.61 -13.40
C GLY A 146 16.72 -13.37 -13.25
#